data_AF-A0A2E0VWT0-F1
#
_entry.id   AF-A0A2E0VWT0-F1
#
_cell.length_a   1.000
_cell.length_b   1.000
_cell.length_c   1.000
_cell.angle_alpha   90.00
_cell.angle_beta   90.00
_cell.angle_gamma   90.00
#
_symmetry.space_group_name_H-M   'P 1'
#
loop_
_entity.id
_entity.type
_entity.pdbx_description
1 polymer ?
#
loop_
_entity_poly.entity_id
_entity_poly.type
_entity_poly.pdbx_seq_one_letter_code
_entity_poly.pdbx_strand_id
1 'polypeptide(L)'
;MQKLKLLTLLLSLCAATTFGQQKWEGGVFAGASNYLGDLVVPQFTLKHSKPAFGIFIKNQMQPRFGLRMNLLYGQIEGADINWDRNVDRGAAFSSSLIELSLMGEYELFGDRRFDDKGGFKKTFSPYFFSGVGLAVVNPETNYDAMRPSEALDRDRNGTYSNTHFALPVGGGLRFDINRRTNLGLEFGLRLHFSDYMDGIKYAGNPDNNDFTWFAGASVGFRFGEKDTDKDGIVDERDFCPTQPGDLALNGCPDRDGDQIADRDDQCPDEPGELRLGGCPDSDGDGVADRLDDCPNEPGLRRFSGCPDSDADNVVDKEDNCPNIPGLVALNGCPDADRDGIIDQVDKCPDEPGTAEHNGCPDSDDDGIADVDDNCPDLPGLKRFAGCPDTDRDGVDDSKDKCPTLAGSPDFDGCPEIKAEDKAVLDFAMKNVRFETNSARLTRSSLKVLDQIAEVMNRYPGYMLAIDGYTDDVGNDFANQQLSLERAKACYEYLASKGVDVNLMTFAGHGETNPIADNRTAAGRVQNRRVEFTLKPKE
;
A
#
# COMPACT_ATOMS: atom_id res chain seq x y z
N MET A 1 78.58 6.66 10.20
CA MET A 1 77.14 6.83 10.50
C MET A 1 76.45 7.56 9.34
N GLN A 2 76.12 6.88 8.23
CA GLN A 2 75.23 7.46 7.19
C GLN A 2 74.72 6.45 6.13
N LYS A 3 74.74 5.13 6.42
CA LYS A 3 74.22 4.09 5.50
C LYS A 3 73.24 3.10 6.15
N LEU A 4 72.64 3.49 7.29
CA LEU A 4 71.70 2.65 8.05
C LEU A 4 70.39 3.37 8.36
N LYS A 5 69.89 4.18 7.42
CA LYS A 5 68.60 4.89 7.52
C LYS A 5 67.70 4.73 6.29
N LEU A 6 68.04 3.82 5.36
CA LEU A 6 67.20 3.52 4.19
C LEU A 6 66.44 2.19 4.30
N LEU A 7 66.53 1.51 5.46
CA LEU A 7 65.89 0.21 5.68
C LEU A 7 64.58 0.31 6.48
N THR A 8 64.22 1.50 6.98
CA THR A 8 63.09 1.68 7.91
C THR A 8 61.90 2.44 7.32
N LEU A 9 61.89 2.76 6.02
CA LEU A 9 60.79 3.52 5.37
C LEU A 9 59.95 2.68 4.38
N LEU A 10 60.11 1.36 4.34
CA LEU A 10 59.34 0.46 3.45
C LEU A 10 58.40 -0.50 4.20
N LEU A 11 58.23 -0.32 5.52
CA LEU A 11 57.38 -1.18 6.36
C LEU A 11 56.06 -0.54 6.84
N SER A 12 55.69 0.65 6.35
CA SER A 12 54.44 1.33 6.76
C SER A 12 53.46 1.54 5.61
N LEU A 13 52.99 0.45 5.01
CA LEU A 13 51.73 0.46 4.25
C LEU A 13 51.05 -0.92 4.43
N CYS A 14 50.64 -1.18 5.66
CA CYS A 14 49.76 -2.29 6.00
C CYS A 14 48.36 -1.70 6.23
N ALA A 15 47.62 -1.49 5.15
CA ALA A 15 46.18 -1.35 5.20
C ALA A 15 45.60 -2.65 4.63
N ALA A 16 44.94 -3.41 5.50
CA ALA A 16 44.37 -4.70 5.20
C ALA A 16 43.06 -4.53 4.41
N THR A 17 43.02 -5.12 3.22
CA THR A 17 41.78 -5.58 2.60
C THR A 17 42.01 -7.04 2.21
N THR A 18 41.61 -7.96 3.09
CA THR A 18 41.65 -9.40 2.82
C THR A 18 40.38 -9.81 2.06
N PHE A 19 40.37 -9.55 0.75
CA PHE A 19 39.48 -10.29 -0.14
C PHE A 19 39.91 -11.76 -0.16
N GLY A 20 38.94 -12.68 -0.22
CA GLY A 20 39.10 -14.13 -0.09
C GLY A 20 40.10 -14.74 -1.08
N GLN A 21 41.39 -14.62 -0.76
CA GLN A 21 42.47 -15.16 -1.57
C GLN A 21 42.91 -16.50 -0.96
N GLN A 22 43.03 -17.52 -1.80
CA GLN A 22 43.69 -18.77 -1.42
C GLN A 22 45.10 -18.43 -0.92
N LYS A 23 45.27 -18.56 0.39
CA LYS A 23 46.40 -18.00 1.15
C LYS A 23 47.70 -18.75 0.89
N TRP A 24 47.62 -20.00 0.46
CA TRP A 24 48.78 -20.84 0.23
C TRP A 24 48.84 -21.32 -1.20
N GLU A 25 50.07 -21.52 -1.66
CA GLU A 25 50.36 -22.08 -2.96
C GLU A 25 51.53 -23.04 -2.84
N GLY A 26 51.41 -24.23 -3.42
CA GLY A 26 52.48 -25.20 -3.55
C GLY A 26 52.72 -25.49 -5.01
N GLY A 27 53.98 -25.59 -5.43
CA GLY A 27 54.29 -25.81 -6.83
C GLY A 27 55.65 -26.42 -7.08
N VAL A 28 55.87 -26.70 -8.35
CA VAL A 28 57.10 -27.29 -8.88
C VAL A 28 57.67 -26.41 -9.97
N PHE A 29 58.99 -26.43 -10.11
CA PHE A 29 59.77 -25.76 -11.14
C PHE A 29 60.59 -26.79 -11.91
N ALA A 30 60.67 -26.64 -13.22
CA ALA A 30 61.56 -27.42 -14.08
C ALA A 30 62.15 -26.52 -15.17
N GLY A 31 63.45 -26.64 -15.39
CA GLY A 31 64.15 -25.78 -16.32
C GLY A 31 65.62 -26.11 -16.48
N ALA A 32 66.37 -25.07 -16.80
CA ALA A 32 67.79 -25.09 -17.03
C ALA A 32 68.53 -24.27 -15.96
N SER A 33 69.73 -24.70 -15.62
CA SER A 33 70.74 -23.99 -14.86
C SER A 33 72.01 -23.83 -15.67
N ASN A 34 72.73 -22.75 -15.41
CA ASN A 34 74.03 -22.52 -16.04
C ASN A 34 74.92 -21.72 -15.08
N TYR A 35 76.22 -21.96 -15.21
CA TYR A 35 77.27 -21.34 -14.43
C TYR A 35 77.86 -20.15 -15.17
N LEU A 36 78.11 -19.06 -14.44
CA LEU A 36 78.83 -17.89 -14.92
C LEU A 36 79.88 -17.54 -13.86
N GLY A 37 81.13 -17.81 -14.17
CA GLY A 37 82.25 -17.65 -13.24
C GLY A 37 83.57 -17.75 -13.98
N ASP A 38 84.63 -18.11 -13.29
CA ASP A 38 86.00 -18.03 -13.82
C ASP A 38 86.31 -18.94 -15.01
N LEU A 39 85.47 -19.95 -15.23
CA LEU A 39 85.60 -20.96 -16.29
C LEU A 39 84.65 -20.75 -17.48
N VAL A 40 83.76 -19.76 -17.40
CA VAL A 40 82.74 -19.49 -18.42
C VAL A 40 82.68 -17.98 -18.67
N VAL A 41 82.91 -17.56 -19.92
CA VAL A 41 82.70 -16.14 -20.28
C VAL A 41 81.24 -15.78 -19.99
N PRO A 42 80.95 -14.69 -19.27
CA PRO A 42 79.59 -14.34 -18.87
C PRO A 42 78.75 -13.99 -20.10
N GLN A 43 78.08 -14.99 -20.66
CA GLN A 43 77.12 -14.85 -21.74
C GLN A 43 75.94 -15.82 -21.52
N PHE A 44 74.74 -15.30 -21.73
CA PHE A 44 73.51 -16.08 -21.59
C PHE A 44 73.35 -17.01 -22.80
N THR A 45 73.65 -18.31 -22.61
CA THR A 45 73.55 -19.33 -23.66
C THR A 45 72.88 -20.61 -23.16
N LEU A 46 72.08 -21.23 -24.04
CA LEU A 46 71.46 -22.53 -23.79
C LEU A 46 72.39 -23.72 -24.11
N LYS A 47 73.51 -23.48 -24.81
CA LYS A 47 74.39 -24.54 -25.35
C LYS A 47 75.06 -25.40 -24.26
N HIS A 48 75.25 -24.84 -23.07
CA HIS A 48 75.89 -25.49 -21.91
C HIS A 48 74.94 -25.54 -20.70
N SER A 49 73.63 -25.47 -20.95
CA SER A 49 72.64 -25.53 -19.89
C SER A 49 72.45 -26.95 -19.38
N LYS A 50 72.27 -27.07 -18.08
CA LYS A 50 72.02 -28.31 -17.36
C LYS A 50 70.62 -28.33 -16.76
N PRO A 51 70.04 -29.50 -16.46
CA PRO A 51 68.70 -29.55 -15.90
C PRO A 51 68.66 -28.97 -14.47
N ALA A 52 67.56 -28.29 -14.17
CA ALA A 52 67.23 -27.78 -12.85
C ALA A 52 65.77 -28.08 -12.50
N PHE A 53 65.54 -28.41 -11.24
CA PHE A 53 64.24 -28.75 -10.68
C PHE A 53 64.05 -28.06 -9.34
N GLY A 54 62.83 -27.70 -9.00
CA GLY A 54 62.55 -27.12 -7.70
C GLY A 54 61.15 -27.42 -7.21
N ILE A 55 60.96 -27.28 -5.92
CA ILE A 55 59.65 -27.24 -5.28
C ILE A 55 59.55 -25.95 -4.48
N PHE A 56 58.36 -25.38 -4.40
CA PHE A 56 58.13 -24.20 -3.59
C PHE A 56 56.81 -24.27 -2.85
N ILE A 57 56.79 -23.57 -1.72
CA ILE A 57 55.58 -23.21 -1.01
C ILE A 57 55.58 -21.70 -0.84
N LYS A 58 54.46 -21.05 -1.16
CA LYS A 58 54.28 -19.62 -1.07
C LYS A 58 53.07 -19.30 -0.21
N ASN A 59 53.24 -18.36 0.72
CA ASN A 59 52.16 -17.72 1.43
C ASN A 59 51.85 -16.37 0.75
N GLN A 60 50.62 -16.20 0.29
CA GLN A 60 50.17 -14.96 -0.33
C GLN A 60 49.62 -14.03 0.75
N MET A 61 50.41 -13.02 1.13
CA MET A 61 50.09 -12.12 2.23
C MET A 61 49.20 -10.95 1.80
N GLN A 62 49.39 -10.47 0.57
CA GLN A 62 48.61 -9.40 -0.06
C GLN A 62 48.36 -9.78 -1.53
N PRO A 63 47.41 -9.16 -2.24
CA PRO A 63 47.12 -9.49 -3.64
C PRO A 63 48.34 -9.42 -4.56
N ARG A 64 49.29 -8.53 -4.27
CA ARG A 64 50.53 -8.32 -5.04
C ARG A 64 51.79 -8.84 -4.36
N PHE A 65 51.76 -9.28 -3.10
CA PHE A 65 52.97 -9.68 -2.37
C PHE A 65 52.80 -11.04 -1.70
N GLY A 66 53.76 -11.93 -1.94
CA GLY A 66 53.83 -13.25 -1.31
C GLY A 66 55.23 -13.54 -0.78
N LEU A 67 55.29 -14.40 0.24
CA LEU A 67 56.53 -14.92 0.78
C LEU A 67 56.69 -16.38 0.33
N ARG A 68 57.72 -16.67 -0.45
CA ARG A 68 57.99 -17.97 -1.07
C ARG A 68 59.21 -18.63 -0.45
N MET A 69 59.03 -19.84 0.06
CA MET A 69 60.12 -20.75 0.40
C MET A 69 60.32 -21.72 -0.78
N ASN A 70 61.58 -21.90 -1.19
CA ASN A 70 61.94 -22.63 -2.39
C ASN A 70 63.09 -23.59 -2.10
N LEU A 71 62.95 -24.83 -2.55
CA LEU A 71 64.02 -25.82 -2.57
C LEU A 71 64.36 -26.12 -4.02
N LEU A 72 65.58 -25.77 -4.44
CA LEU A 72 66.06 -25.88 -5.80
C LEU A 72 67.20 -26.89 -5.89
N TYR A 73 67.17 -27.72 -6.90
CA TYR A 73 68.26 -28.58 -7.34
C TYR A 73 68.66 -28.16 -8.76
N GLY A 74 69.94 -27.92 -8.98
CA GLY A 74 70.50 -27.66 -10.30
C GLY A 74 71.77 -28.44 -10.51
N GLN A 75 72.04 -28.84 -11.74
CA GLN A 75 73.39 -29.24 -12.12
C GLN A 75 74.10 -28.05 -12.76
N ILE A 76 75.39 -27.88 -12.51
CA ILE A 76 76.20 -26.83 -13.11
C ILE A 76 77.49 -27.44 -13.65
N GLU A 77 77.97 -26.90 -14.76
CA GLU A 77 79.25 -27.28 -15.36
C GLU A 77 79.93 -26.05 -15.95
N GLY A 78 81.24 -26.12 -16.09
CA GLY A 78 82.03 -25.11 -16.78
C GLY A 78 83.34 -25.71 -17.26
N ALA A 79 83.85 -25.20 -18.38
CA ALA A 79 85.10 -25.67 -18.96
C ALA A 79 85.76 -24.59 -19.81
N ASP A 80 87.02 -24.28 -19.51
CA ASP A 80 87.83 -23.25 -20.18
C ASP A 80 88.00 -23.54 -21.69
N ILE A 81 88.02 -24.82 -22.09
CA ILE A 81 88.20 -25.25 -23.49
C ILE A 81 87.04 -24.85 -24.41
N ASN A 82 85.88 -24.51 -23.85
CA ASN A 82 84.73 -24.02 -24.61
C ASN A 82 84.81 -22.49 -24.85
N TRP A 83 85.73 -21.84 -24.13
CA TRP A 83 86.15 -20.44 -24.02
C TRP A 83 87.28 -19.92 -24.92
N ASP A 84 87.16 -18.87 -25.75
CA ASP A 84 88.36 -18.22 -26.34
C ASP A 84 89.31 -17.59 -25.28
N ARG A 85 88.86 -17.48 -24.03
CA ARG A 85 89.60 -16.97 -22.86
C ARG A 85 90.12 -18.15 -22.04
N ASN A 86 91.41 -18.14 -21.71
CA ASN A 86 92.07 -19.13 -20.84
C ASN A 86 92.04 -20.60 -21.33
N VAL A 87 91.87 -20.85 -22.65
CA VAL A 87 91.96 -22.19 -23.28
C VAL A 87 93.19 -22.97 -22.80
N ASP A 88 94.30 -22.26 -22.58
CA ASP A 88 95.58 -22.78 -22.12
C ASP A 88 95.53 -23.48 -20.75
N ARG A 89 94.53 -23.20 -19.90
CA ARG A 89 94.38 -23.79 -18.57
C ARG A 89 93.68 -25.14 -18.58
N GLY A 90 92.80 -25.43 -19.54
CA GLY A 90 92.14 -26.73 -19.65
C GLY A 90 91.22 -27.14 -18.48
N ALA A 91 90.83 -26.22 -17.60
CA ALA A 91 90.03 -26.52 -16.43
C ALA A 91 88.59 -26.92 -16.80
N ALA A 92 88.04 -27.90 -16.10
CA ALA A 92 86.65 -28.32 -16.23
C ALA A 92 86.10 -28.81 -14.88
N PHE A 93 84.83 -28.52 -14.61
CA PHE A 93 84.13 -29.01 -13.42
C PHE A 93 82.68 -29.39 -13.72
N SER A 94 82.13 -30.23 -12.87
CA SER A 94 80.70 -30.51 -12.76
C SER A 94 80.32 -30.51 -11.29
N SER A 95 79.15 -29.96 -10.96
CA SER A 95 78.63 -30.00 -9.60
C SER A 95 77.11 -30.09 -9.58
N SER A 96 76.58 -30.70 -8.52
CA SER A 96 75.22 -30.47 -8.08
C SER A 96 75.15 -29.23 -7.18
N LEU A 97 74.08 -28.47 -7.30
CA LEU A 97 73.74 -27.33 -6.46
C LEU A 97 72.37 -27.60 -5.84
N ILE A 98 72.29 -27.56 -4.52
CA ILE A 98 71.02 -27.57 -3.77
C ILE A 98 70.89 -26.25 -3.05
N GLU A 99 69.80 -25.53 -3.24
CA GLU A 99 69.54 -24.25 -2.58
C GLU A 99 68.20 -24.30 -1.84
N LEU A 100 68.22 -23.98 -0.55
CA LEU A 100 67.02 -23.64 0.21
C LEU A 100 66.96 -22.11 0.34
N SER A 101 65.92 -21.48 -0.20
CA SER A 101 65.77 -20.03 -0.19
C SER A 101 64.41 -19.55 0.33
N LEU A 102 64.44 -18.38 0.95
CA LEU A 102 63.27 -17.61 1.35
C LEU A 102 63.27 -16.30 0.58
N MET A 103 62.21 -16.06 -0.20
CA MET A 103 62.11 -14.97 -1.17
C MET A 103 60.81 -14.21 -0.99
N GLY A 104 60.87 -12.88 -1.07
CA GLY A 104 59.69 -12.06 -1.34
C GLY A 104 59.39 -12.08 -2.83
N GLU A 105 58.14 -12.31 -3.19
CA GLU A 105 57.63 -12.30 -4.57
C GLU A 105 56.61 -11.17 -4.70
N TYR A 106 56.84 -10.26 -5.65
CA TYR A 106 55.93 -9.14 -5.94
C TYR A 106 55.34 -9.28 -7.34
N GLU A 107 54.03 -9.44 -7.42
CA GLU A 107 53.23 -9.57 -8.64
C GLU A 107 52.61 -8.23 -9.02
N LEU A 108 52.89 -7.73 -10.24
CA LEU A 108 52.41 -6.41 -10.67
C LEU A 108 50.88 -6.30 -10.77
N PHE A 109 50.21 -7.37 -11.20
CA PHE A 109 48.78 -7.40 -11.50
C PHE A 109 48.02 -8.46 -10.69
N GLY A 110 48.60 -8.94 -9.59
CA GLY A 110 47.98 -9.99 -8.76
C GLY A 110 46.63 -9.60 -8.13
N ASP A 111 46.37 -8.29 -7.98
CA ASP A 111 45.10 -7.70 -7.55
C ASP A 111 43.98 -7.80 -8.60
N ARG A 112 44.32 -7.94 -9.89
CA ARG A 112 43.32 -8.05 -10.97
C ARG A 112 42.75 -9.46 -11.14
N ARG A 113 43.17 -10.40 -10.30
CA ARG A 113 42.80 -11.83 -10.34
C ARG A 113 41.35 -12.07 -9.90
N PHE A 114 40.82 -11.20 -9.06
CA PHE A 114 39.45 -11.24 -8.60
C PHE A 114 38.78 -9.91 -8.90
N ASP A 115 37.53 -9.92 -9.35
CA ASP A 115 36.73 -8.70 -9.46
C ASP A 115 36.16 -8.29 -8.09
N ASP A 116 35.46 -7.15 -8.05
CA ASP A 116 34.87 -6.60 -6.83
C ASP A 116 33.79 -7.50 -6.21
N LYS A 117 33.25 -8.43 -7.00
CA LYS A 117 32.29 -9.45 -6.57
C LYS A 117 32.97 -10.78 -6.22
N GLY A 118 34.31 -10.85 -6.23
CA GLY A 118 35.06 -12.08 -5.95
C GLY A 118 35.06 -13.12 -7.08
N GLY A 119 34.58 -12.75 -8.27
CA GLY A 119 34.65 -13.53 -9.49
C GLY A 119 36.10 -13.69 -9.98
N PHE A 120 36.50 -14.90 -10.35
CA PHE A 120 37.86 -15.17 -10.84
C PHE A 120 38.05 -14.71 -12.28
N LYS A 121 39.13 -13.96 -12.51
CA LYS A 121 39.57 -13.52 -13.84
C LYS A 121 40.91 -14.15 -14.18
N LYS A 122 41.02 -14.68 -15.40
CA LYS A 122 42.31 -15.12 -15.96
C LYS A 122 43.24 -13.92 -16.03
N THR A 123 44.33 -13.98 -15.28
CA THR A 123 45.27 -12.87 -15.12
C THR A 123 46.65 -13.29 -15.55
N PHE A 124 47.25 -12.43 -16.37
CA PHE A 124 48.66 -12.49 -16.71
C PHE A 124 49.38 -11.42 -15.89
N SER A 125 50.33 -11.83 -15.05
CA SER A 125 51.06 -10.92 -14.17
C SER A 125 52.56 -11.18 -14.26
N PRO A 126 53.35 -10.19 -14.71
CA PRO A 126 54.78 -10.19 -14.43
C PRO A 126 55.00 -10.16 -12.92
N TYR A 127 56.07 -10.80 -12.47
CA TYR A 127 56.49 -10.79 -11.06
C TYR A 127 57.99 -10.68 -10.93
N PHE A 128 58.43 -10.16 -9.79
CA PHE A 128 59.83 -10.08 -9.40
C PHE A 128 60.01 -10.81 -8.07
N PHE A 129 61.18 -11.38 -7.86
CA PHE A 129 61.52 -11.96 -6.57
C PHE A 129 62.94 -11.61 -6.16
N SER A 130 63.13 -11.49 -4.85
CA SER A 130 64.45 -11.40 -4.24
C SER A 130 64.40 -12.00 -2.85
N GLY A 131 65.50 -12.60 -2.41
CA GLY A 131 65.56 -13.23 -1.11
C GLY A 131 66.95 -13.62 -0.68
N VAL A 132 67.00 -14.50 0.31
CA VAL A 132 68.23 -15.09 0.82
C VAL A 132 68.14 -16.61 0.69
N GLY A 133 69.23 -17.22 0.24
CA GLY A 133 69.36 -18.66 0.07
C GLY A 133 70.58 -19.22 0.79
N LEU A 134 70.47 -20.47 1.20
CA LEU A 134 71.59 -21.28 1.63
C LEU A 134 71.83 -22.34 0.55
N ALA A 135 72.95 -22.22 -0.15
CA ALA A 135 73.35 -23.11 -1.22
C ALA A 135 74.39 -24.12 -0.74
N VAL A 136 74.25 -25.36 -1.20
CA VAL A 136 75.19 -26.46 -0.98
C VAL A 136 75.70 -26.94 -2.33
N VAL A 137 77.01 -26.88 -2.53
CA VAL A 137 77.70 -27.18 -3.78
C VAL A 137 78.93 -28.03 -3.48
N ASN A 138 79.06 -29.16 -4.19
CA ASN A 138 80.18 -30.09 -4.05
C ASN A 138 80.89 -30.21 -5.41
N PRO A 139 81.84 -29.31 -5.72
CA PRO A 139 82.48 -29.28 -7.02
C PRO A 139 83.35 -30.51 -7.29
N GLU A 140 83.12 -31.18 -8.41
CA GLU A 140 84.00 -32.21 -8.96
C GLU A 140 84.87 -31.59 -10.07
N THR A 141 86.01 -31.04 -9.67
CA THR A 141 86.93 -30.31 -10.56
C THR A 141 88.04 -31.23 -11.06
N ASN A 142 88.26 -31.28 -12.38
CA ASN A 142 89.35 -32.02 -12.97
C ASN A 142 90.65 -31.19 -12.98
N TYR A 143 91.39 -31.23 -11.88
CA TYR A 143 92.67 -30.55 -11.75
C TYR A 143 93.79 -31.16 -12.61
N ASP A 144 93.69 -32.42 -13.02
CA ASP A 144 94.75 -33.12 -13.77
C ASP A 144 94.87 -32.64 -15.22
N ALA A 145 93.79 -32.08 -15.76
CA ALA A 145 93.78 -31.45 -17.08
C ALA A 145 94.43 -30.05 -17.10
N MET A 146 94.79 -29.49 -15.93
CA MET A 146 95.26 -28.11 -15.80
C MET A 146 96.79 -27.96 -15.81
N ARG A 147 97.27 -26.82 -16.34
CA ARG A 147 98.70 -26.46 -16.28
C ARG A 147 99.12 -26.25 -14.81
N PRO A 148 100.18 -26.94 -14.32
CA PRO A 148 100.66 -26.77 -12.95
C PRO A 148 101.02 -25.32 -12.61
N SER A 149 100.55 -24.81 -11.47
CA SER A 149 100.91 -23.51 -10.93
C SER A 149 100.75 -23.48 -9.41
N GLU A 150 101.47 -22.60 -8.71
CA GLU A 150 101.34 -22.45 -7.25
C GLU A 150 99.91 -22.09 -6.82
N ALA A 151 99.16 -21.39 -7.68
CA ALA A 151 97.76 -21.05 -7.45
C ALA A 151 96.87 -22.30 -7.52
N LEU A 152 97.11 -23.19 -8.48
CA LEU A 152 96.41 -24.47 -8.64
C LEU A 152 96.68 -25.42 -7.46
N ASP A 153 97.91 -25.46 -6.96
CA ASP A 153 98.26 -26.29 -5.79
C ASP A 153 97.57 -25.79 -4.51
N ARG A 154 97.28 -24.48 -4.41
CA ARG A 154 96.48 -23.91 -3.31
C ARG A 154 95.00 -24.26 -3.42
N ASP A 155 94.44 -24.26 -4.63
CA ASP A 155 93.04 -24.67 -4.84
C ASP A 155 92.86 -26.18 -4.59
N ARG A 156 93.77 -27.03 -5.11
CA ARG A 156 93.74 -28.49 -4.94
C ARG A 156 93.87 -28.94 -3.48
N ASN A 157 94.72 -28.28 -2.68
CA ASN A 157 94.96 -28.63 -1.27
C ASN A 157 94.16 -27.77 -0.29
N GLY A 158 93.36 -26.83 -0.80
CA GLY A 158 92.55 -25.92 0.01
C GLY A 158 91.40 -26.65 0.71
N THR A 159 91.05 -26.20 1.92
CA THR A 159 89.83 -26.62 2.60
C THR A 159 88.78 -25.52 2.43
N TYR A 160 87.65 -25.84 1.80
CA TYR A 160 86.55 -24.91 1.56
C TYR A 160 85.24 -25.44 2.16
N SER A 161 84.31 -24.52 2.42
CA SER A 161 82.95 -24.88 2.84
C SER A 161 82.11 -25.14 1.62
N ASN A 162 81.47 -26.31 1.58
CA ASN A 162 80.51 -26.66 0.53
C ASN A 162 79.15 -25.97 0.73
N THR A 163 79.00 -25.16 1.78
CA THR A 163 77.78 -24.42 2.11
C THR A 163 78.06 -22.93 2.18
N HIS A 164 77.24 -22.13 1.51
CA HIS A 164 77.37 -20.68 1.44
C HIS A 164 76.04 -19.99 1.25
N PHE A 165 76.00 -18.68 1.50
CA PHE A 165 74.84 -17.88 1.20
C PHE A 165 74.77 -17.56 -0.30
N ALA A 166 73.55 -17.48 -0.81
CA ALA A 166 73.23 -17.00 -2.15
C ALA A 166 72.15 -15.92 -2.08
N LEU A 167 72.22 -14.92 -2.95
CA LEU A 167 71.15 -13.95 -3.14
C LEU A 167 70.38 -14.29 -4.42
N PRO A 168 69.25 -15.02 -4.35
CA PRO A 168 68.36 -15.17 -5.48
C PRO A 168 67.71 -13.83 -5.81
N VAL A 169 67.83 -13.42 -7.07
CA VAL A 169 67.17 -12.23 -7.64
C VAL A 169 66.68 -12.59 -9.03
N GLY A 170 65.42 -12.28 -9.33
CA GLY A 170 64.88 -12.60 -10.63
C GLY A 170 63.49 -12.06 -10.87
N GLY A 171 62.89 -12.58 -11.94
CA GLY A 171 61.53 -12.27 -12.28
C GLY A 171 60.98 -13.27 -13.28
N GLY A 172 59.69 -13.16 -13.52
CA GLY A 172 58.99 -14.09 -14.35
C GLY A 172 57.65 -13.57 -14.81
N LEU A 173 56.97 -14.42 -15.55
CA LEU A 173 55.61 -14.22 -16.02
C LEU A 173 54.73 -15.28 -15.38
N ARG A 174 53.62 -14.86 -14.79
CA ARG A 174 52.60 -15.73 -14.22
C ARG A 174 51.35 -15.69 -15.07
N PHE A 175 50.74 -16.85 -15.31
CA PHE A 175 49.47 -16.99 -15.97
C PHE A 175 48.50 -17.82 -15.12
N ASP A 176 47.40 -17.20 -14.70
CA ASP A 176 46.36 -17.83 -13.91
C ASP A 176 45.33 -18.55 -14.80
N ILE A 177 45.34 -19.89 -14.77
CA ILE A 177 44.43 -20.71 -15.57
C ILE A 177 43.02 -20.71 -14.97
N ASN A 178 42.95 -20.95 -13.66
CA ASN A 178 41.72 -21.01 -12.85
C ASN A 178 42.03 -20.56 -11.41
N ARG A 179 41.03 -20.53 -10.51
CA ARG A 179 41.19 -20.13 -9.10
C ARG A 179 42.36 -20.85 -8.42
N ARG A 180 42.56 -22.14 -8.72
CA ARG A 180 43.55 -23.03 -8.07
C ARG A 180 44.86 -23.20 -8.83
N THR A 181 44.89 -23.08 -10.15
CA THR A 181 46.07 -23.47 -10.94
C THR A 181 46.66 -22.28 -11.69
N ASN A 182 47.98 -22.16 -11.63
CA ASN A 182 48.73 -21.18 -12.39
C ASN A 182 49.99 -21.79 -13.02
N LEU A 183 50.44 -21.17 -14.10
CA LEU A 183 51.69 -21.47 -14.79
C LEU A 183 52.63 -20.29 -14.64
N GLY A 184 53.91 -20.57 -14.45
CA GLY A 184 54.96 -19.56 -14.42
C GLY A 184 56.03 -19.82 -15.48
N LEU A 185 56.62 -18.75 -15.99
CA LEU A 185 57.93 -18.75 -16.62
C LEU A 185 58.84 -17.91 -15.74
N GLU A 186 59.98 -18.44 -15.32
CA GLU A 186 60.86 -17.81 -14.35
C GLU A 186 62.28 -17.72 -14.90
N PHE A 187 62.93 -16.57 -14.68
CA PHE A 187 64.37 -16.39 -14.84
C PHE A 187 64.95 -15.82 -13.54
N GLY A 188 66.00 -16.44 -13.02
CA GLY A 188 66.60 -16.03 -11.75
C GLY A 188 68.11 -16.16 -11.72
N LEU A 189 68.77 -15.11 -11.25
CA LEU A 189 70.19 -15.04 -10.97
C LEU A 189 70.43 -15.34 -9.49
N ARG A 190 71.46 -16.14 -9.20
CA ARG A 190 71.95 -16.39 -7.85
C ARG A 190 73.31 -15.76 -7.74
N LEU A 191 73.43 -14.76 -6.88
CA LEU A 191 74.70 -14.16 -6.53
C LEU A 191 75.29 -14.97 -5.36
N HIS A 192 76.33 -15.75 -5.63
CA HIS A 192 76.94 -16.59 -4.59
C HIS A 192 77.96 -15.79 -3.79
N PHE A 193 78.04 -16.06 -2.50
CA PHE A 193 79.04 -15.48 -1.59
C PHE A 193 80.23 -16.43 -1.40
N SER A 194 80.42 -17.35 -2.35
CA SER A 194 81.53 -18.29 -2.42
C SER A 194 82.16 -18.20 -3.81
N ASP A 195 83.47 -18.42 -3.81
CA ASP A 195 84.38 -18.35 -4.97
C ASP A 195 84.95 -19.74 -5.29
N TYR A 196 84.34 -20.78 -4.70
CA TYR A 196 84.74 -22.18 -4.84
C TYR A 196 83.58 -23.00 -5.44
N MET A 197 82.72 -22.37 -6.26
CA MET A 197 81.58 -23.07 -6.88
C MET A 197 82.03 -24.12 -7.89
N ASP A 198 83.19 -23.90 -8.48
CA ASP A 198 83.89 -24.76 -9.43
C ASP A 198 85.18 -25.36 -8.87
N GLY A 199 85.42 -25.17 -7.57
CA GLY A 199 86.64 -25.60 -6.87
C GLY A 199 87.87 -24.73 -7.15
N ILE A 200 87.78 -23.68 -7.95
CA ILE A 200 88.93 -22.87 -8.39
C ILE A 200 88.74 -21.42 -7.93
N LYS A 201 89.61 -20.96 -7.03
CA LYS A 201 89.65 -19.57 -6.57
C LYS A 201 90.92 -18.86 -6.99
N TYR A 202 92.07 -19.42 -6.64
CA TYR A 202 93.37 -18.77 -6.84
C TYR A 202 93.87 -18.91 -8.28
N ALA A 203 93.62 -20.04 -8.94
CA ALA A 203 93.95 -20.26 -10.35
C ALA A 203 92.93 -19.63 -11.33
N GLY A 204 91.82 -19.15 -10.78
CA GLY A 204 90.79 -18.36 -11.44
C GLY A 204 91.04 -16.86 -11.27
N ASN A 205 90.08 -16.17 -10.67
CA ASN A 205 90.13 -14.76 -10.31
C ASN A 205 89.58 -14.56 -8.88
N PRO A 206 90.46 -14.49 -7.87
CA PRO A 206 90.06 -14.49 -6.45
C PRO A 206 89.28 -13.25 -5.99
N ASP A 207 89.13 -12.25 -6.86
CA ASP A 207 88.42 -11.00 -6.61
C ASP A 207 86.99 -10.99 -7.17
N ASN A 208 86.52 -12.07 -7.81
CA ASN A 208 85.24 -12.08 -8.52
C ASN A 208 84.42 -13.35 -8.26
N ASN A 209 83.47 -13.25 -7.33
CA ASN A 209 82.54 -14.34 -7.02
C ASN A 209 81.77 -14.87 -8.23
N ASP A 210 81.40 -16.13 -8.13
CA ASP A 210 80.62 -16.83 -9.13
C ASP A 210 79.11 -16.56 -9.06
N PHE A 211 78.47 -16.70 -10.22
CA PHE A 211 77.03 -16.55 -10.39
C PHE A 211 76.46 -17.80 -11.06
N THR A 212 75.19 -18.09 -10.80
CA THR A 212 74.44 -19.07 -11.58
C THR A 212 73.11 -18.48 -11.99
N TRP A 213 72.68 -18.75 -13.22
CA TRP A 213 71.33 -18.40 -13.64
C TRP A 213 70.49 -19.65 -13.85
N PHE A 214 69.19 -19.50 -13.64
CA PHE A 214 68.20 -20.52 -13.91
C PHE A 214 67.08 -19.93 -14.75
N ALA A 215 66.56 -20.71 -15.69
CA ALA A 215 65.41 -20.35 -16.50
C ALA A 215 64.51 -21.56 -16.68
N GLY A 216 63.21 -21.41 -16.49
CA GLY A 216 62.30 -22.56 -16.62
C GLY A 216 60.84 -22.21 -16.49
N ALA A 217 60.03 -23.25 -16.41
CA ALA A 217 58.61 -23.16 -16.19
C ALA A 217 58.25 -23.69 -14.80
N SER A 218 57.16 -23.16 -14.23
CA SER A 218 56.59 -23.63 -12.97
C SER A 218 55.10 -23.89 -13.11
N VAL A 219 54.61 -24.83 -12.29
CA VAL A 219 53.18 -25.08 -12.10
C VAL A 219 52.88 -24.93 -10.63
N GLY A 220 51.92 -24.06 -10.32
CA GLY A 220 51.50 -23.75 -8.95
C GLY A 220 50.05 -24.13 -8.70
N PHE A 221 49.80 -24.73 -7.53
CA PHE A 221 48.49 -25.09 -7.02
C PHE A 221 48.20 -24.30 -5.75
N ARG A 222 47.21 -23.43 -5.82
CA ARG A 222 46.68 -22.66 -4.71
C ARG A 222 45.69 -23.49 -3.91
N PHE A 223 45.79 -23.38 -2.59
CA PHE A 223 44.93 -24.03 -1.62
C PHE A 223 44.68 -23.11 -0.42
N GLY A 224 43.53 -23.28 0.22
CA GLY A 224 43.03 -22.37 1.24
C GLY A 224 41.50 -22.48 1.37
N GLU A 225 40.89 -21.49 2.03
CA GLU A 225 39.49 -21.47 2.48
C GLU A 225 38.47 -21.85 1.39
N LYS A 226 37.40 -22.50 1.85
CA LYS A 226 36.33 -23.11 1.04
C LYS A 226 35.29 -22.04 0.67
N ASP A 227 34.86 -22.09 -0.58
CA ASP A 227 33.83 -21.24 -1.19
C ASP A 227 32.98 -22.19 -2.05
N THR A 228 31.82 -22.54 -1.54
CA THR A 228 31.01 -23.69 -1.98
C THR A 228 30.12 -23.37 -3.17
N ASP A 229 29.46 -22.22 -3.16
CA ASP A 229 28.59 -21.74 -4.25
C ASP A 229 29.30 -20.84 -5.27
N LYS A 230 30.56 -20.47 -4.99
CA LYS A 230 31.48 -19.79 -5.92
C LYS A 230 31.08 -18.36 -6.21
N ASP A 231 30.30 -17.75 -5.32
CA ASP A 231 29.89 -16.35 -5.44
C ASP A 231 31.03 -15.37 -5.18
N GLY A 232 32.15 -15.84 -4.61
CA GLY A 232 33.32 -15.01 -4.32
C GLY A 232 33.52 -14.71 -2.83
N ILE A 233 32.57 -15.11 -1.99
CA ILE A 233 32.63 -15.06 -0.54
C ILE A 233 33.02 -16.45 -0.03
N VAL A 234 33.81 -16.51 1.04
CA VAL A 234 34.23 -17.80 1.63
C VAL A 234 33.13 -18.28 2.58
N ASP A 235 32.93 -19.60 2.68
CA ASP A 235 31.88 -20.23 3.50
C ASP A 235 31.81 -19.67 4.95
N GLU A 236 32.94 -19.23 5.53
CA GLU A 236 33.00 -18.67 6.89
C GLU A 236 32.48 -17.22 7.01
N ARG A 237 32.40 -16.49 5.90
CA ARG A 237 31.93 -15.09 5.81
C ARG A 237 30.64 -14.97 5.02
N ASP A 238 30.19 -16.06 4.43
CA ASP A 238 28.98 -16.16 3.63
C ASP A 238 27.80 -16.55 4.52
N PHE A 239 26.73 -15.77 4.46
CA PHE A 239 25.49 -16.03 5.18
C PHE A 239 24.62 -17.08 4.50
N CYS A 240 24.86 -17.33 3.22
CA CYS A 240 24.18 -18.33 2.42
C CYS A 240 25.17 -19.24 1.64
N PRO A 241 26.06 -20.02 2.32
CA PRO A 241 27.19 -20.75 1.71
C PRO A 241 26.89 -21.82 0.64
N THR A 242 25.65 -21.97 0.22
CA THR A 242 25.23 -22.96 -0.77
C THR A 242 24.44 -22.34 -1.91
N GLN A 243 24.19 -21.04 -1.87
CA GLN A 243 23.37 -20.30 -2.82
C GLN A 243 24.10 -19.00 -3.17
N PRO A 244 24.50 -18.82 -4.43
CA PRO A 244 25.31 -17.67 -4.79
C PRO A 244 24.54 -16.37 -4.59
N GLY A 245 25.13 -15.41 -3.90
CA GLY A 245 24.49 -14.12 -3.61
C GLY A 245 25.37 -12.90 -3.89
N ASP A 246 24.84 -11.73 -3.53
CA ASP A 246 25.58 -10.46 -3.66
C ASP A 246 26.37 -10.15 -2.38
N LEU A 247 27.53 -9.52 -2.55
CA LEU A 247 28.36 -9.05 -1.45
C LEU A 247 27.63 -8.02 -0.58
N ALA A 248 26.75 -7.20 -1.16
CA ALA A 248 25.92 -6.25 -0.43
C ALA A 248 24.99 -6.94 0.60
N LEU A 249 24.64 -8.20 0.34
CA LEU A 249 23.72 -9.01 1.14
C LEU A 249 24.43 -10.16 1.86
N ASN A 250 25.76 -10.03 2.06
CA ASN A 250 26.62 -11.00 2.74
C ASN A 250 26.58 -12.41 2.11
N GLY A 251 26.45 -12.49 0.78
CA GLY A 251 26.44 -13.77 0.04
C GLY A 251 25.06 -14.41 -0.11
N CYS A 252 24.00 -13.72 0.30
CA CYS A 252 22.65 -14.20 0.10
C CYS A 252 22.03 -13.73 -1.22
N PRO A 253 21.20 -14.56 -1.86
CA PRO A 253 20.47 -14.20 -3.07
C PRO A 253 19.41 -13.13 -2.79
N ASP A 254 19.06 -12.40 -3.84
CA ASP A 254 18.01 -11.39 -3.93
C ASP A 254 17.38 -11.55 -5.32
N ARG A 255 16.20 -12.15 -5.36
CA ARG A 255 15.54 -12.62 -6.58
C ARG A 255 14.80 -11.51 -7.32
N ASP A 256 14.22 -10.56 -6.61
CA ASP A 256 13.43 -9.47 -7.18
C ASP A 256 14.19 -8.14 -7.29
N GLY A 257 15.36 -8.04 -6.65
CA GLY A 257 16.29 -6.94 -6.76
C GLY A 257 15.96 -5.75 -5.86
N ASP A 258 15.17 -5.95 -4.80
CA ASP A 258 14.77 -4.88 -3.88
C ASP A 258 15.82 -4.53 -2.81
N GLN A 259 16.97 -5.21 -2.85
CA GLN A 259 18.09 -5.10 -1.91
C GLN A 259 17.80 -5.67 -0.52
N ILE A 260 16.85 -6.59 -0.40
CA ILE A 260 16.59 -7.42 0.76
C ILE A 260 16.93 -8.85 0.38
N ALA A 261 17.70 -9.54 1.22
CA ALA A 261 18.04 -10.93 0.93
C ALA A 261 16.78 -11.80 1.00
N ASP A 262 16.63 -12.77 0.09
CA ASP A 262 15.48 -13.69 0.02
C ASP A 262 15.11 -14.36 1.36
N ARG A 263 16.10 -14.52 2.25
CA ARG A 263 15.92 -15.12 3.58
C ARG A 263 15.29 -14.18 4.62
N ASP A 264 15.44 -12.88 4.40
CA ASP A 264 15.01 -11.77 5.24
C ASP A 264 13.79 -11.06 4.62
N ASP A 265 13.44 -11.42 3.38
CA ASP A 265 12.30 -10.95 2.60
C ASP A 265 11.08 -11.89 2.76
N GLN A 266 9.92 -11.27 2.98
CA GLN A 266 8.63 -11.95 3.09
C GLN A 266 7.94 -12.15 1.73
N CYS A 267 8.38 -11.41 0.70
CA CYS A 267 7.92 -11.49 -0.67
C CYS A 267 9.08 -11.65 -1.68
N PRO A 268 9.88 -12.73 -1.63
CA PRO A 268 11.15 -12.86 -2.37
C PRO A 268 11.09 -12.87 -3.91
N ASP A 269 9.91 -12.68 -4.50
CA ASP A 269 9.70 -12.68 -5.95
C ASP A 269 9.03 -11.38 -6.42
N GLU A 270 8.72 -10.44 -5.50
CA GLU A 270 7.99 -9.21 -5.76
C GLU A 270 8.62 -8.04 -5.01
N PRO A 271 9.24 -7.07 -5.72
CA PRO A 271 10.09 -6.08 -5.09
C PRO A 271 9.30 -5.18 -4.16
N GLY A 272 9.80 -4.97 -2.93
CA GLY A 272 9.11 -4.19 -1.93
C GLY A 272 9.99 -3.28 -1.10
N GLU A 273 9.38 -2.77 -0.02
CA GLU A 273 10.09 -1.90 0.92
C GLU A 273 10.48 -2.65 2.19
N LEU A 274 11.66 -2.36 2.72
CA LEU A 274 12.14 -2.95 3.99
C LEU A 274 11.19 -2.71 5.17
N ARG A 275 10.49 -1.57 5.21
CA ARG A 275 9.50 -1.27 6.26
C ARG A 275 8.30 -2.22 6.26
N LEU A 276 8.05 -2.88 5.12
CA LEU A 276 6.97 -3.84 4.88
C LEU A 276 7.47 -5.29 4.81
N GLY A 277 8.74 -5.52 5.13
CA GLY A 277 9.36 -6.84 5.06
C GLY A 277 9.64 -7.31 3.64
N GLY A 278 9.91 -6.38 2.71
CA GLY A 278 10.20 -6.67 1.30
C GLY A 278 8.97 -6.92 0.43
N CYS A 279 7.78 -6.61 0.93
CA CYS A 279 6.55 -6.74 0.15
C CYS A 279 6.12 -5.40 -0.51
N PRO A 280 5.45 -5.47 -1.68
CA PRO A 280 4.92 -4.31 -2.37
C PRO A 280 3.75 -3.65 -1.61
N ASP A 281 3.51 -2.37 -1.92
CA ASP A 281 2.48 -1.47 -1.37
C ASP A 281 2.03 -0.59 -2.54
N SER A 282 0.97 -1.04 -3.22
CA SER A 282 0.56 -0.58 -4.54
C SER A 282 -0.12 0.79 -4.50
N ASP A 283 -0.80 1.13 -3.41
CA ASP A 283 -1.45 2.44 -3.21
C ASP A 283 -0.72 3.38 -2.24
N GLY A 284 0.28 2.88 -1.52
CA GLY A 284 1.17 3.67 -0.68
C GLY A 284 0.57 4.05 0.68
N ASP A 285 -0.46 3.34 1.15
CA ASP A 285 -1.11 3.62 2.44
C ASP A 285 -0.31 3.07 3.65
N GLY A 286 0.69 2.23 3.35
CA GLY A 286 1.61 1.63 4.30
C GLY A 286 1.14 0.33 4.93
N VAL A 287 0.16 -0.33 4.34
CA VAL A 287 -0.14 -1.76 4.45
C VAL A 287 0.48 -2.44 3.21
N ALA A 288 1.06 -3.63 3.39
CA ALA A 288 1.59 -4.36 2.24
C ALA A 288 0.44 -5.02 1.48
N ASP A 289 0.51 -5.14 0.15
CA ASP A 289 -0.56 -5.68 -0.70
C ASP A 289 -1.09 -7.04 -0.20
N ARG A 290 -0.22 -7.89 0.33
CA ARG A 290 -0.57 -9.21 0.89
C ARG A 290 -1.35 -9.16 2.22
N LEU A 291 -1.38 -8.01 2.88
CA LEU A 291 -2.10 -7.72 4.12
C LEU A 291 -3.20 -6.68 3.90
N ASP A 292 -3.36 -6.22 2.66
CA ASP A 292 -4.31 -5.18 2.28
C ASP A 292 -5.57 -5.80 1.69
N ASP A 293 -6.73 -5.51 2.28
CA ASP A 293 -8.03 -5.95 1.78
C ASP A 293 -8.52 -5.09 0.58
N CYS A 294 -7.87 -3.94 0.36
CA CYS A 294 -8.09 -2.96 -0.69
C CYS A 294 -6.77 -2.49 -1.37
N PRO A 295 -5.94 -3.37 -1.98
CA PRO A 295 -4.55 -3.06 -2.39
C PRO A 295 -4.33 -1.93 -3.42
N ASN A 296 -5.39 -1.30 -3.93
CA ASN A 296 -5.30 -0.25 -4.95
C ASN A 296 -6.02 1.04 -4.49
N GLU A 297 -6.50 1.09 -3.26
CA GLU A 297 -7.30 2.18 -2.71
C GLU A 297 -6.78 2.54 -1.32
N PRO A 298 -6.08 3.68 -1.16
CA PRO A 298 -5.35 3.94 0.05
C PRO A 298 -6.29 4.11 1.24
N GLY A 299 -6.05 3.36 2.31
CA GLY A 299 -6.93 3.35 3.47
C GLY A 299 -6.20 3.46 4.79
N LEU A 300 -6.83 2.88 5.82
CA LEU A 300 -6.35 2.95 7.18
C LEU A 300 -5.89 1.56 7.65
N ARG A 301 -4.72 1.52 8.30
CA ARG A 301 -4.20 0.28 8.94
C ARG A 301 -5.18 -0.41 9.90
N ARG A 302 -6.11 0.33 10.52
CA ARG A 302 -7.13 -0.25 11.41
C ARG A 302 -8.19 -1.08 10.66
N PHE A 303 -8.29 -0.89 9.35
CA PHE A 303 -9.21 -1.54 8.43
C PHE A 303 -8.48 -2.33 7.35
N SER A 304 -7.29 -2.86 7.68
CA SER A 304 -6.48 -3.65 6.74
C SER A 304 -6.27 -2.96 5.39
N GLY A 305 -6.06 -1.64 5.39
CA GLY A 305 -5.77 -0.87 4.17
C GLY A 305 -7.00 -0.37 3.41
N CYS A 306 -8.22 -0.64 3.88
CA CYS A 306 -9.41 -0.11 3.24
C CYS A 306 -9.78 1.32 3.69
N PRO A 307 -10.35 2.14 2.77
CA PRO A 307 -10.84 3.48 3.08
C PRO A 307 -12.15 3.45 3.90
N ASP A 308 -12.34 4.52 4.67
CA ASP A 308 -13.52 4.86 5.47
C ASP A 308 -13.73 6.36 5.29
N SER A 309 -14.50 6.70 4.25
CA SER A 309 -14.57 8.03 3.65
C SER A 309 -15.31 9.05 4.52
N ASP A 310 -16.32 8.60 5.28
CA ASP A 310 -17.10 9.45 6.18
C ASP A 310 -16.79 9.26 7.67
N ALA A 311 -15.88 8.35 8.00
CA ALA A 311 -15.34 8.10 9.32
C ALA A 311 -16.36 7.55 10.34
N ASP A 312 -17.33 6.75 9.88
CA ASP A 312 -18.36 6.15 10.72
C ASP A 312 -17.99 4.75 11.28
N ASN A 313 -16.81 4.25 10.92
CA ASN A 313 -16.24 2.94 11.25
C ASN A 313 -16.78 1.76 10.45
N VAL A 314 -17.47 1.99 9.34
CA VAL A 314 -17.75 1.01 8.31
C VAL A 314 -16.85 1.33 7.11
N VAL A 315 -16.19 0.32 6.54
CA VAL A 315 -15.33 0.55 5.37
C VAL A 315 -16.19 0.79 4.13
N ASP A 316 -15.74 1.61 3.19
CA ASP A 316 -16.52 2.02 2.01
C ASP A 316 -17.11 0.84 1.20
N LYS A 317 -16.42 -0.32 1.23
CA LYS A 317 -16.85 -1.56 0.57
C LYS A 317 -18.01 -2.27 1.26
N GLU A 318 -18.15 -2.08 2.57
CA GLU A 318 -19.20 -2.66 3.43
C GLU A 318 -20.27 -1.63 3.79
N ASP A 319 -20.03 -0.36 3.48
CA ASP A 319 -20.91 0.76 3.73
C ASP A 319 -21.93 0.95 2.59
N ASN A 320 -23.22 0.96 2.93
CA ASN A 320 -24.30 1.25 1.99
C ASN A 320 -24.44 2.76 1.71
N CYS A 321 -23.88 3.60 2.58
CA CYS A 321 -23.90 5.05 2.54
C CYS A 321 -22.49 5.68 2.68
N PRO A 322 -21.47 5.34 1.84
CA PRO A 322 -20.03 5.61 2.08
C PRO A 322 -19.57 7.08 2.24
N ASN A 323 -20.48 8.04 2.15
CA ASN A 323 -20.16 9.48 2.20
C ASN A 323 -20.99 10.22 3.26
N ILE A 324 -21.81 9.51 4.04
CA ILE A 324 -22.73 10.09 5.01
C ILE A 324 -22.66 9.22 6.28
N PRO A 325 -22.08 9.74 7.37
CA PRO A 325 -21.82 8.92 8.55
C PRO A 325 -23.10 8.28 9.09
N GLY A 326 -23.06 6.97 9.31
CA GLY A 326 -24.20 6.22 9.82
C GLY A 326 -23.90 5.31 10.99
N LEU A 327 -24.83 4.40 11.25
CA LEU A 327 -24.73 3.42 12.32
C LEU A 327 -24.16 2.12 11.76
N VAL A 328 -23.16 1.54 12.46
CA VAL A 328 -22.60 0.22 12.13
C VAL A 328 -23.69 -0.87 12.08
N ALA A 329 -24.72 -0.77 12.93
CA ALA A 329 -25.84 -1.72 12.94
C ALA A 329 -26.70 -1.67 11.66
N LEU A 330 -26.61 -0.58 10.90
CA LEU A 330 -27.36 -0.31 9.66
C LEU A 330 -26.42 -0.26 8.44
N ASN A 331 -25.23 -0.89 8.52
CA ASN A 331 -24.22 -0.91 7.46
C ASN A 331 -23.85 0.50 6.97
N GLY A 332 -23.59 1.41 7.91
CA GLY A 332 -23.05 2.75 7.65
C GLY A 332 -24.08 3.79 7.18
N CYS A 333 -25.38 3.45 7.20
CA CYS A 333 -26.41 4.42 6.87
C CYS A 333 -26.97 5.17 8.09
N PRO A 334 -27.36 6.45 7.91
CA PRO A 334 -28.00 7.23 8.95
C PRO A 334 -29.44 6.78 9.22
N ASP A 335 -29.86 7.02 10.45
CA ASP A 335 -31.20 6.80 11.02
C ASP A 335 -31.44 7.95 12.00
N ALA A 336 -32.08 9.00 11.49
CA ALA A 336 -32.15 10.29 12.15
C ALA A 336 -33.11 10.30 13.37
N ASP A 337 -34.22 9.58 13.30
CA ASP A 337 -35.21 9.47 14.36
C ASP A 337 -35.05 8.24 15.29
N ARG A 338 -34.19 7.28 14.88
CA ARG A 338 -33.80 6.09 15.63
C ARG A 338 -34.91 5.05 15.78
N ASP A 339 -35.77 4.93 14.79
CA ASP A 339 -36.79 3.88 14.75
C ASP A 339 -36.25 2.52 14.22
N GLY A 340 -35.03 2.52 13.69
CA GLY A 340 -34.33 1.36 13.15
C GLY A 340 -34.47 1.18 11.64
N ILE A 341 -35.04 2.15 10.93
CA ILE A 341 -35.16 2.20 9.48
C ILE A 341 -34.22 3.28 8.96
N ILE A 342 -33.46 2.98 7.90
CA ILE A 342 -32.50 3.94 7.36
C ILE A 342 -33.23 5.07 6.64
N ASP A 343 -32.73 6.31 6.75
CA ASP A 343 -33.36 7.51 6.16
C ASP A 343 -33.69 7.35 4.67
N GLN A 344 -32.91 6.55 3.94
CA GLN A 344 -33.11 6.31 2.50
C GLN A 344 -34.41 5.53 2.18
N VAL A 345 -34.86 4.67 3.09
CA VAL A 345 -36.08 3.85 2.92
C VAL A 345 -37.19 4.25 3.88
N ASP A 346 -36.92 5.21 4.77
CA ASP A 346 -37.89 5.82 5.66
C ASP A 346 -38.75 6.87 4.92
N LYS A 347 -40.07 6.76 5.04
CA LYS A 347 -41.00 7.76 4.51
C LYS A 347 -41.07 9.01 5.39
N CYS A 348 -40.75 8.89 6.67
CA CYS A 348 -40.80 9.91 7.71
C CYS A 348 -39.47 10.00 8.48
N PRO A 349 -38.32 10.34 7.85
CA PRO A 349 -36.99 10.21 8.46
C PRO A 349 -36.74 10.99 9.76
N ASP A 350 -37.62 11.93 10.11
CA ASP A 350 -37.50 12.79 11.29
C ASP A 350 -38.51 12.42 12.41
N GLU A 351 -39.38 11.43 12.21
CA GLU A 351 -40.47 11.07 13.11
C GLU A 351 -40.57 9.55 13.28
N PRO A 352 -40.28 9.00 14.48
CA PRO A 352 -40.08 7.58 14.65
C PRO A 352 -41.37 6.80 14.38
N GLY A 353 -41.29 5.81 13.50
CA GLY A 353 -42.41 4.98 13.12
C GLY A 353 -42.16 3.49 13.28
N THR A 354 -42.92 2.72 12.51
CA THR A 354 -42.78 1.26 12.49
C THR A 354 -42.46 0.76 11.10
N ALA A 355 -41.85 -0.42 11.02
CA ALA A 355 -41.57 -1.09 9.75
C ALA A 355 -42.84 -1.46 8.97
N GLU A 356 -43.99 -1.65 9.62
CA GLU A 356 -45.28 -1.89 8.95
C GLU A 356 -45.73 -0.65 8.17
N HIS A 357 -45.34 0.53 8.65
CA HIS A 357 -45.68 1.85 8.10
C HIS A 357 -44.52 2.53 7.37
N ASN A 358 -43.45 1.79 7.04
CA ASN A 358 -42.24 2.31 6.39
C ASN A 358 -41.62 3.53 7.11
N GLY A 359 -41.56 3.46 8.44
CA GLY A 359 -40.93 4.47 9.29
C GLY A 359 -41.82 5.65 9.67
N CYS A 360 -43.10 5.61 9.30
CA CYS A 360 -44.04 6.62 9.76
C CYS A 360 -44.83 6.19 11.01
N PRO A 361 -45.18 7.14 11.90
CA PRO A 361 -46.08 6.90 13.02
C PRO A 361 -47.52 6.62 12.56
N ASP A 362 -48.28 5.94 13.42
CA ASP A 362 -49.73 5.73 13.36
C ASP A 362 -50.26 6.12 14.74
N SER A 363 -50.76 7.35 14.84
CA SER A 363 -51.06 8.01 16.12
C SER A 363 -52.35 7.52 16.78
N ASP A 364 -53.30 7.02 15.99
CA ASP A 364 -54.60 6.55 16.46
C ASP A 364 -54.81 5.02 16.37
N ASP A 365 -53.77 4.30 15.94
CA ASP A 365 -53.70 2.83 15.85
C ASP A 365 -54.79 2.24 14.94
N ASP A 366 -55.21 2.97 13.89
CA ASP A 366 -56.23 2.52 12.95
C ASP A 366 -55.68 1.64 11.80
N GLY A 367 -54.34 1.56 11.71
CA GLY A 367 -53.60 0.79 10.71
C GLY A 367 -53.28 1.57 9.42
N ILE A 368 -53.33 2.90 9.48
CA ILE A 368 -52.92 3.83 8.43
C ILE A 368 -51.93 4.80 9.06
N ALA A 369 -50.77 4.97 8.42
CA ALA A 369 -49.77 5.90 8.91
C ALA A 369 -50.27 7.34 8.82
N ASP A 370 -49.88 8.21 9.75
CA ASP A 370 -50.33 9.62 9.84
C ASP A 370 -50.15 10.39 8.53
N VAL A 371 -49.11 10.07 7.75
CA VAL A 371 -48.84 10.69 6.44
C VAL A 371 -49.80 10.26 5.32
N ASP A 372 -50.40 9.09 5.47
CA ASP A 372 -51.36 8.50 4.55
C ASP A 372 -52.82 8.63 5.10
N ASP A 373 -52.99 9.25 6.28
CA ASP A 373 -54.25 9.44 7.01
C ASP A 373 -54.81 10.87 6.89
N ASN A 374 -56.10 11.01 6.57
CA ASN A 374 -56.77 12.32 6.52
C ASN A 374 -57.26 12.81 7.89
N CYS A 375 -57.35 11.91 8.87
CA CYS A 375 -57.82 12.12 10.23
C CYS A 375 -56.85 11.46 11.26
N PRO A 376 -55.55 11.82 11.33
CA PRO A 376 -54.51 11.07 12.07
C PRO A 376 -54.69 10.92 13.58
N ASP A 377 -55.64 11.64 14.18
CA ASP A 377 -55.90 11.65 15.62
C ASP A 377 -57.20 10.88 15.98
N LEU A 378 -57.91 10.32 14.99
CA LEU A 378 -59.26 9.76 15.14
C LEU A 378 -59.42 8.45 14.36
N PRO A 379 -59.48 7.30 15.05
CA PRO A 379 -59.45 6.00 14.37
C PRO A 379 -60.60 5.87 13.37
N GLY A 380 -60.26 5.52 12.13
CA GLY A 380 -61.23 5.44 11.05
C GLY A 380 -61.17 4.16 10.23
N LEU A 381 -61.65 4.29 9.00
CA LEU A 381 -61.74 3.16 8.08
C LEU A 381 -60.83 3.41 6.88
N LYS A 382 -60.08 2.37 6.50
CA LYS A 382 -59.24 2.39 5.29
C LYS A 382 -59.93 2.85 4.01
N ARG A 383 -61.24 2.57 3.86
CA ARG A 383 -62.03 3.02 2.69
C ARG A 383 -62.19 4.55 2.62
N PHE A 384 -61.98 5.24 3.73
CA PHE A 384 -62.07 6.69 3.89
C PHE A 384 -60.73 7.33 4.24
N ALA A 385 -59.62 6.61 4.01
CA ALA A 385 -58.26 7.06 4.32
C ALA A 385 -58.16 7.60 5.76
N GLY A 386 -58.60 6.76 6.71
CA GLY A 386 -58.40 6.98 8.14
C GLY A 386 -59.46 7.81 8.84
N CYS A 387 -60.45 8.32 8.10
CA CYS A 387 -61.56 9.04 8.73
C CYS A 387 -62.69 8.10 9.20
N PRO A 388 -63.32 8.40 10.35
CA PRO A 388 -64.48 7.67 10.84
C PRO A 388 -65.74 7.97 10.00
N ASP A 389 -66.72 7.08 10.12
CA ASP A 389 -68.06 7.16 9.50
C ASP A 389 -69.06 6.71 10.56
N THR A 390 -69.48 7.68 11.38
CA THR A 390 -70.16 7.45 12.66
C THR A 390 -71.56 6.87 12.46
N ASP A 391 -72.28 7.27 11.42
CA ASP A 391 -73.64 6.79 11.14
C ASP A 391 -73.73 5.74 10.02
N ARG A 392 -72.62 5.45 9.34
CA ARG A 392 -72.45 4.38 8.35
C ARG A 392 -73.22 4.60 7.06
N ASP A 393 -73.41 5.84 6.65
CA ASP A 393 -74.13 6.20 5.43
C ASP A 393 -73.26 6.16 4.16
N GLY A 394 -71.94 6.03 4.33
CA GLY A 394 -70.98 5.96 3.25
C GLY A 394 -70.23 7.26 2.95
N VAL A 395 -70.49 8.33 3.72
CA VAL A 395 -69.74 9.59 3.74
C VAL A 395 -68.93 9.63 5.05
N ASP A 396 -67.66 9.99 4.97
CA ASP A 396 -66.84 10.12 6.18
C ASP A 396 -67.17 11.39 6.97
N ASP A 397 -67.00 11.37 8.29
CA ASP A 397 -67.39 12.44 9.21
C ASP A 397 -66.79 13.81 8.84
N SER A 398 -65.64 13.84 8.15
CA SER A 398 -65.01 15.09 7.70
C SER A 398 -65.74 15.75 6.51
N LYS A 399 -66.46 14.94 5.73
CA LYS A 399 -67.26 15.37 4.57
C LYS A 399 -68.76 15.39 4.84
N ASP A 400 -69.20 14.68 5.88
CA ASP A 400 -70.59 14.59 6.27
C ASP A 400 -71.05 15.86 7.02
N LYS A 401 -72.11 16.51 6.51
CA LYS A 401 -72.78 17.65 7.17
C LYS A 401 -73.71 17.22 8.29
N CYS A 402 -74.02 15.94 8.37
CA CYS A 402 -74.85 15.30 9.38
C CYS A 402 -74.18 14.04 9.98
N PRO A 403 -72.95 14.08 10.56
CA PRO A 403 -72.14 12.89 10.94
C PRO A 403 -72.79 11.84 11.85
N THR A 404 -73.97 12.12 12.42
CA THR A 404 -74.68 11.25 13.35
C THR A 404 -76.06 10.84 12.84
N LEU A 405 -76.42 11.20 11.61
CA LEU A 405 -77.72 11.00 11.02
C LEU A 405 -77.61 10.62 9.54
N ALA A 406 -77.70 9.31 9.30
CA ALA A 406 -77.43 8.74 7.98
C ALA A 406 -78.23 9.38 6.84
N GLY A 407 -77.52 9.81 5.80
CA GLY A 407 -78.04 10.42 4.60
C GLY A 407 -77.55 9.75 3.33
N SER A 408 -77.48 10.56 2.26
CA SER A 408 -76.95 10.13 0.96
C SER A 408 -75.76 11.02 0.59
N PRO A 409 -74.75 10.48 -0.10
CA PRO A 409 -73.67 11.28 -0.66
C PRO A 409 -74.13 12.42 -1.56
N ASP A 410 -75.29 12.30 -2.23
CA ASP A 410 -75.87 13.37 -3.07
C ASP A 410 -76.30 14.61 -2.27
N PHE A 411 -76.42 14.48 -0.95
CA PHE A 411 -76.83 15.52 -0.02
C PHE A 411 -75.80 15.71 1.12
N ASP A 412 -74.52 15.47 0.81
CA ASP A 412 -73.39 15.65 1.74
C ASP A 412 -73.59 14.90 3.08
N GLY A 413 -74.12 13.67 3.02
CA GLY A 413 -74.38 12.82 4.19
C GLY A 413 -75.63 13.17 5.00
N CYS A 414 -76.44 14.13 4.54
CA CYS A 414 -77.71 14.45 5.19
C CYS A 414 -78.92 13.74 4.55
N PRO A 415 -79.99 13.45 5.32
CA PRO A 415 -81.22 12.86 4.78
C PRO A 415 -81.93 13.77 3.78
N GLU A 416 -82.35 13.23 2.63
CA GLU A 416 -83.16 13.99 1.68
C GLU A 416 -84.47 14.48 2.31
N ILE A 417 -84.73 15.78 2.22
CA ILE A 417 -86.02 16.36 2.62
C ILE A 417 -87.08 15.93 1.62
N LYS A 418 -88.08 15.17 2.09
CA LYS A 418 -89.18 14.68 1.24
C LYS A 418 -89.90 15.82 0.54
N ALA A 419 -90.37 15.56 -0.68
CA ALA A 419 -91.12 16.54 -1.48
C ALA A 419 -92.36 17.08 -0.77
N GLU A 420 -93.03 16.27 0.06
CA GLU A 420 -94.16 16.68 0.88
C GLU A 420 -93.78 17.73 1.94
N ASP A 421 -92.62 17.59 2.57
CA ASP A 421 -92.12 18.50 3.60
C ASP A 421 -91.58 19.80 3.00
N LYS A 422 -90.94 19.71 1.83
CA LYS A 422 -90.57 20.89 1.03
C LYS A 422 -91.81 21.69 0.63
N ALA A 423 -92.89 21.00 0.25
CA ALA A 423 -94.16 21.66 -0.07
C ALA A 423 -94.80 22.37 1.14
N VAL A 424 -94.59 21.87 2.36
CA VAL A 424 -95.00 22.56 3.60
C VAL A 424 -94.25 23.89 3.77
N LEU A 425 -92.93 23.91 3.56
CA LEU A 425 -92.14 25.14 3.60
C LEU A 425 -92.59 26.15 2.54
N ASP A 426 -92.76 25.69 1.30
CA ASP A 426 -93.27 26.53 0.18
C ASP A 426 -94.68 27.07 0.45
N PHE A 427 -95.54 26.24 1.04
CA PHE A 427 -96.87 26.65 1.46
C PHE A 427 -96.80 27.70 2.55
N ALA A 428 -95.88 27.54 3.50
CA ALA A 428 -95.68 28.50 4.57
C ALA A 428 -95.24 29.88 4.07
N MET A 429 -94.28 29.92 3.15
CA MET A 429 -93.79 31.17 2.55
C MET A 429 -94.90 32.00 1.90
N LYS A 430 -95.97 31.37 1.41
CA LYS A 430 -97.12 32.03 0.77
C LYS A 430 -98.27 32.39 1.72
N ASN A 431 -98.33 31.77 2.89
CA ASN A 431 -99.50 31.82 3.78
C ASN A 431 -99.24 32.32 5.20
N VAL A 432 -97.97 32.53 5.58
CA VAL A 432 -97.64 33.27 6.80
C VAL A 432 -97.94 34.76 6.57
N ARG A 433 -98.79 35.32 7.43
CA ARG A 433 -99.36 36.66 7.34
C ARG A 433 -99.39 37.31 8.72
N PHE A 434 -99.28 38.63 8.70
CA PHE A 434 -99.30 39.49 9.87
C PHE A 434 -100.48 40.45 9.84
N GLU A 435 -100.89 40.94 11.00
CA GLU A 435 -101.81 42.08 11.08
C GLU A 435 -101.20 43.33 10.40
N THR A 436 -102.04 44.22 9.90
CA THR A 436 -101.60 45.42 9.17
C THR A 436 -100.65 46.26 10.03
N ASN A 437 -99.51 46.66 9.45
CA ASN A 437 -98.46 47.43 10.13
C ASN A 437 -97.97 46.82 11.45
N SER A 438 -97.95 45.48 11.54
CA SER A 438 -97.59 44.75 12.75
C SER A 438 -96.72 43.52 12.43
N ALA A 439 -96.03 43.02 13.45
CA ALA A 439 -95.36 41.72 13.51
C ALA A 439 -96.23 40.64 14.17
N ARG A 440 -97.49 40.94 14.49
CA ARG A 440 -98.41 39.98 15.11
C ARG A 440 -98.94 38.97 14.08
N LEU A 441 -98.67 37.69 14.33
CA LEU A 441 -99.11 36.56 13.50
C LEU A 441 -100.63 36.37 13.55
N THR A 442 -101.24 36.10 12.38
CA THR A 442 -102.67 35.77 12.31
C THR A 442 -102.94 34.34 12.76
N ARG A 443 -104.17 34.04 13.22
CA ARG A 443 -104.55 32.66 13.63
C ARG A 443 -104.33 31.60 12.54
N SER A 444 -104.53 31.97 11.27
CA SER A 444 -104.24 31.08 10.13
C SER A 444 -102.76 30.79 9.99
N SER A 445 -101.90 31.77 10.25
CA SER A 445 -100.43 31.61 10.17
C SER A 445 -99.88 30.76 11.30
N LEU A 446 -100.50 30.79 12.48
CA LEU A 446 -100.13 29.89 13.59
C LEU A 446 -100.27 28.41 13.19
N LYS A 447 -101.34 28.04 12.49
CA LYS A 447 -101.56 26.67 11.99
C LYS A 447 -100.52 26.24 10.95
N VAL A 448 -100.07 27.20 10.14
CA VAL A 448 -99.03 26.96 9.12
C VAL A 448 -97.68 26.75 9.81
N LEU A 449 -97.36 27.57 10.81
CA LEU A 449 -96.14 27.42 11.60
C LEU A 449 -96.13 26.12 12.43
N ASP A 450 -97.29 25.63 12.87
CA ASP A 450 -97.38 24.30 13.50
C ASP A 450 -96.87 23.19 12.57
N GLN A 451 -97.15 23.26 11.26
CA GLN A 451 -96.66 22.29 10.28
C GLN A 451 -95.14 22.41 10.08
N ILE A 452 -94.57 23.62 10.15
CA ILE A 452 -93.11 23.81 10.09
C ILE A 452 -92.45 23.19 11.33
N ALA A 453 -93.04 23.35 12.52
CA ALA A 453 -92.52 22.73 13.74
C ALA A 453 -92.49 21.20 13.64
N GLU A 454 -93.51 20.59 13.02
CA GLU A 454 -93.52 19.15 12.76
C GLU A 454 -92.42 18.71 11.76
N VAL A 455 -92.15 19.52 10.73
CA VAL A 455 -91.04 19.28 9.78
C VAL A 455 -89.70 19.34 10.53
N MET A 456 -89.47 20.38 11.33
CA MET A 456 -88.21 20.52 12.09
C MET A 456 -87.94 19.34 13.01
N ASN A 457 -88.97 18.79 13.66
CA ASN A 457 -88.82 17.63 14.51
C ASN A 457 -88.48 16.33 13.75
N ARG A 458 -88.74 16.27 12.44
CA ARG A 458 -88.35 15.13 11.59
C ARG A 458 -86.89 15.21 11.09
N TYR A 459 -86.31 16.41 11.05
CA TYR A 459 -84.98 16.66 10.50
C TYR A 459 -84.05 17.31 11.55
N PRO A 460 -83.66 16.60 12.62
CA PRO A 460 -82.85 17.17 13.71
C PRO A 460 -81.43 17.59 13.28
N GLY A 461 -80.94 17.12 12.12
CA GLY A 461 -79.67 17.54 11.51
C GLY A 461 -79.75 18.82 10.68
N TYR A 462 -80.94 19.45 10.58
CA TYR A 462 -81.15 20.67 9.79
C TYR A 462 -81.43 21.88 10.67
N MET A 463 -80.92 23.03 10.22
CA MET A 463 -81.22 24.35 10.74
C MET A 463 -82.24 25.07 9.85
N LEU A 464 -83.14 25.83 10.48
CA LEU A 464 -84.14 26.66 9.81
C LEU A 464 -83.73 28.14 9.83
N ALA A 465 -83.45 28.69 8.66
CA ALA A 465 -83.34 30.14 8.47
C ALA A 465 -84.72 30.75 8.22
N ILE A 466 -85.05 31.78 9.00
CA ILE A 466 -86.32 32.51 8.95
C ILE A 466 -86.03 33.95 8.50
N ASP A 467 -86.33 34.26 7.24
CA ASP A 467 -85.96 35.54 6.62
C ASP A 467 -87.19 36.40 6.35
N GLY A 468 -87.28 37.55 7.02
CA GLY A 468 -88.39 38.49 6.87
C GLY A 468 -88.13 39.53 5.78
N TYR A 469 -89.17 39.86 5.00
CA TYR A 469 -89.13 40.87 3.95
C TYR A 469 -90.35 41.80 4.01
N THR A 470 -90.20 43.03 3.50
CA THR A 470 -91.26 44.03 3.35
C THR A 470 -91.46 44.43 1.89
N ASP A 471 -92.46 45.28 1.63
CA ASP A 471 -92.56 46.04 0.40
C ASP A 471 -91.74 47.34 0.49
N ASP A 472 -91.72 48.13 -0.59
CA ASP A 472 -91.02 49.42 -0.72
C ASP A 472 -91.79 50.61 -0.09
N VAL A 473 -92.82 50.34 0.71
CA VAL A 473 -93.68 51.39 1.26
C VAL A 473 -93.22 51.72 2.68
N GLY A 474 -92.55 52.85 2.83
CA GLY A 474 -92.12 53.36 4.13
C GLY A 474 -90.72 53.93 4.08
N ASN A 475 -90.08 53.99 5.24
CA ASN A 475 -88.65 54.28 5.34
C ASN A 475 -87.89 52.96 5.53
N ASP A 476 -86.75 52.83 4.86
CA ASP A 476 -85.90 51.64 4.82
C ASP A 476 -85.56 51.13 6.23
N PHE A 477 -85.25 52.02 7.18
CA PHE A 477 -84.95 51.62 8.56
C PHE A 477 -86.16 51.00 9.26
N ALA A 478 -87.36 51.55 9.03
CA ALA A 478 -88.59 50.99 9.58
C ALA A 478 -88.93 49.64 8.94
N ASN A 479 -88.70 49.49 7.63
CA ASN A 479 -88.86 48.25 6.89
C ASN A 479 -87.88 47.16 7.38
N GLN A 480 -86.64 47.55 7.65
CA GLN A 480 -85.62 46.68 8.23
C GLN A 480 -86.00 46.18 9.64
N GLN A 481 -86.46 47.07 10.52
CA GLN A 481 -86.91 46.65 11.85
C GLN A 481 -88.17 45.77 11.79
N LEU A 482 -89.14 46.15 10.97
CA LEU A 482 -90.41 45.41 10.85
C LEU A 482 -90.21 43.99 10.28
N SER A 483 -89.33 43.84 9.28
CA SER A 483 -88.98 42.51 8.76
C SER A 483 -88.28 41.64 9.82
N LEU A 484 -87.37 42.22 10.60
CA LEU A 484 -86.70 41.52 11.70
C LEU A 484 -87.69 41.07 12.78
N GLU A 485 -88.59 41.97 13.20
CA GLU A 485 -89.64 41.66 14.20
C GLU A 485 -90.57 40.54 13.71
N ARG A 486 -90.91 40.52 12.41
CA ARG A 486 -91.73 39.46 11.81
C ARG A 486 -91.03 38.11 11.79
N ALA A 487 -89.76 38.09 11.39
CA ALA A 487 -88.95 36.88 11.42
C ALA A 487 -88.80 36.36 12.86
N LYS A 488 -88.56 37.27 13.80
CA LYS A 488 -88.50 36.99 15.24
C LYS A 488 -89.82 36.44 15.80
N ALA A 489 -90.97 36.97 15.37
CA ALA A 489 -92.28 36.48 15.81
C ALA A 489 -92.53 35.03 15.36
N CYS A 490 -92.12 34.67 14.14
CA CYS A 490 -92.14 33.28 13.66
C CYS A 490 -91.19 32.40 14.49
N TYR A 491 -89.96 32.86 14.73
CA TYR A 491 -88.97 32.18 15.56
C TYR A 491 -89.49 31.88 16.98
N GLU A 492 -90.01 32.90 17.67
CA GLU A 492 -90.55 32.76 19.04
C GLU A 492 -91.73 31.79 19.09
N TYR A 493 -92.58 31.81 18.05
CA TYR A 493 -93.69 30.88 17.96
C TYR A 493 -93.22 29.44 17.76
N LEU A 494 -92.29 29.20 16.84
CA LEU A 494 -91.72 27.86 16.60
C LEU A 494 -90.99 27.33 17.83
N ALA A 495 -90.23 28.19 18.53
CA ALA A 495 -89.61 27.85 19.81
C ALA A 495 -90.66 27.44 20.86
N SER A 496 -91.79 28.16 20.93
CA SER A 496 -92.90 27.80 21.84
C SER A 496 -93.55 26.44 21.50
N LYS A 497 -93.33 25.93 20.28
CA LYS A 497 -93.81 24.63 19.81
C LYS A 497 -92.77 23.51 19.95
N GLY A 498 -91.63 23.80 20.57
CA GLY A 498 -90.60 22.82 20.89
C GLY A 498 -89.53 22.63 19.84
N VAL A 499 -89.47 23.48 18.80
CA VAL A 499 -88.32 23.52 17.91
C VAL A 499 -87.11 24.06 18.67
N ASP A 500 -85.98 23.35 18.63
CA ASP A 500 -84.76 23.77 19.31
C ASP A 500 -84.32 25.15 18.80
N VAL A 501 -84.17 26.09 19.74
CA VAL A 501 -83.74 27.47 19.49
C VAL A 501 -82.36 27.54 18.84
N ASN A 502 -81.52 26.52 19.04
CA ASN A 502 -80.19 26.41 18.45
C ASN A 502 -80.23 25.93 16.98
N LEU A 503 -81.35 25.35 16.53
CA LEU A 503 -81.57 24.92 15.14
C LEU A 503 -82.33 25.96 14.32
N MET A 504 -82.48 27.18 14.81
CA MET A 504 -83.19 28.24 14.10
C MET A 504 -82.38 29.52 14.10
N THR A 505 -82.42 30.25 12.98
CA THR A 505 -81.92 31.61 12.87
C THR A 505 -83.00 32.50 12.29
N PHE A 506 -82.94 33.81 12.58
CA PHE A 506 -83.88 34.76 12.01
C PHE A 506 -83.17 36.05 11.60
N ALA A 507 -83.57 36.62 10.47
CA ALA A 507 -83.04 37.88 9.98
C ALA A 507 -84.15 38.72 9.32
N GLY A 508 -84.01 40.04 9.38
CA GLY A 508 -84.80 40.97 8.60
C GLY A 508 -84.00 41.48 7.41
N HIS A 509 -84.62 41.60 6.25
CA HIS A 509 -83.98 42.10 5.03
C HIS A 509 -84.64 43.37 4.48
N GLY A 510 -85.61 43.92 5.21
CA GLY A 510 -86.38 45.09 4.79
C GLY A 510 -87.00 44.89 3.41
N GLU A 511 -86.89 45.89 2.56
CA GLU A 511 -87.43 45.90 1.20
C GLU A 511 -86.48 45.33 0.13
N THR A 512 -85.33 44.78 0.57
CA THR A 512 -84.36 44.17 -0.35
C THR A 512 -84.90 42.86 -0.93
N ASN A 513 -84.38 42.44 -2.08
CA ASN A 513 -84.78 41.19 -2.76
C ASN A 513 -86.30 41.02 -3.00
N PRO A 514 -86.96 41.96 -3.72
CA PRO A 514 -88.37 41.83 -4.07
C PRO A 514 -88.59 40.67 -5.05
N ILE A 515 -89.63 39.87 -4.81
CA ILE A 515 -90.03 38.75 -5.69
C ILE A 515 -91.15 39.14 -6.66
N ALA A 516 -91.71 40.33 -6.51
CA ALA A 516 -92.78 40.87 -7.34
C ALA A 516 -92.68 42.39 -7.52
N ASP A 517 -93.41 42.93 -8.49
CA ASP A 517 -93.40 44.36 -8.80
C ASP A 517 -94.07 45.20 -7.70
N ASN A 518 -93.23 45.92 -6.95
CA ASN A 518 -93.61 46.85 -5.88
C ASN A 518 -94.51 48.00 -6.35
N ARG A 519 -94.57 48.29 -7.65
CA ARG A 519 -95.51 49.30 -8.19
C ARG A 519 -96.96 48.86 -8.07
N THR A 520 -97.23 47.56 -8.01
CA THR A 520 -98.59 47.01 -7.93
C THR A 520 -98.97 46.64 -6.49
N ALA A 521 -100.24 46.85 -6.12
CA ALA A 521 -100.73 46.44 -4.80
C ALA A 521 -100.61 44.92 -4.58
N ALA A 522 -100.79 44.12 -5.64
CA ALA A 522 -100.61 42.67 -5.61
C ALA A 522 -99.14 42.27 -5.39
N GLY A 523 -98.20 42.92 -6.07
CA GLY A 523 -96.77 42.65 -5.89
C GLY A 523 -96.25 43.04 -4.50
N ARG A 524 -96.72 44.16 -3.95
CA ARG A 524 -96.42 44.53 -2.54
C ARG A 524 -96.91 43.49 -1.54
N VAL A 525 -98.08 42.88 -1.77
CA VAL A 525 -98.57 41.77 -0.93
C VAL A 525 -97.64 40.56 -0.98
N GLN A 526 -97.07 40.25 -2.15
CA GLN A 526 -96.14 39.14 -2.30
C GLN A 526 -94.77 39.44 -1.68
N ASN A 527 -94.29 40.68 -1.75
CA ASN A 527 -93.01 41.07 -1.17
C ASN A 527 -93.02 41.06 0.38
N ARG A 528 -94.16 41.37 1.00
CA ARG A 528 -94.38 41.22 2.45
C ARG A 528 -94.52 39.75 2.84
N ARG A 529 -93.40 39.08 3.06
CA ARG A 529 -93.34 37.63 3.29
C ARG A 529 -92.30 37.27 4.35
N VAL A 530 -92.35 36.00 4.78
CA VAL A 530 -91.27 35.36 5.53
C VAL A 530 -90.89 34.11 4.75
N GLU A 531 -89.60 33.95 4.50
CA GLU A 531 -89.03 32.77 3.86
C GLU A 531 -88.50 31.81 4.92
N PHE A 532 -88.63 30.51 4.63
CA PHE A 532 -88.22 29.42 5.52
C PHE A 532 -87.30 28.49 4.75
N THR A 533 -86.03 28.47 5.09
CA THR A 533 -85.02 27.67 4.39
C THR A 533 -84.40 26.67 5.35
N LEU A 534 -84.45 25.38 5.00
CA LEU A 534 -83.68 24.35 5.71
C LEU A 534 -82.28 24.26 5.13
N LYS A 535 -81.29 24.18 6.01
CA LYS A 535 -79.89 23.92 5.67
C LYS A 535 -79.35 22.85 6.62
N PRO A 536 -78.44 21.97 6.17
CA PRO A 536 -77.68 21.14 7.10
C PRO A 536 -77.05 21.99 8.20
N LYS A 537 -76.95 21.43 9.40
CA LYS A 537 -76.22 22.06 10.50
C LYS A 537 -74.75 22.23 10.09
N GLU A 538 -74.21 23.43 10.22
CA GLU A 538 -72.79 23.72 9.94
C GLU A 538 -71.87 23.22 11.05
#